data_AF-T1BHN1-F1
#
_entry.id   AF-T1BHN1-F1
#
_cell.length_a   1.000
_cell.length_b   1.000
_cell.length_c   1.000
_cell.angle_alpha   90.00
_cell.angle_beta   90.00
_cell.angle_gamma   90.00
#
_symmetry.space_group_name_H-M   'P 1'
#
loop_
_entity.id
_entity.type
_entity.pdbx_description
1 polymer ?
#
loop_
_entity_poly.entity_id
_entity_poly.type
_entity_poly.pdbx_seq_one_letter_code
_entity_poly.pdbx_strand_id
1 'polypeptide(L)'
;VDAVLDELLPLLSRGDCVIDGGNSHYVEDLRRAERLRKAGIDHMDVGVSGGVWGRERGYCLMIGGPKRAFARLEPAFAVLAPGVD
;
A
#
# COMPACT_ATOMS: atom_id res chain seq x y z
N VAL A 1 7.27 -9.47 5.04
CA VAL A 1 6.05 -8.65 5.26
C VAL A 1 5.44 -8.94 6.62
N ASP A 2 5.03 -10.17 6.92
CA ASP A 2 4.33 -10.48 8.18
C ASP A 2 5.09 -10.09 9.46
N ALA A 3 6.40 -10.38 9.56
CA ALA A 3 7.19 -9.95 10.71
C ALA A 3 7.18 -8.43 10.93
N VAL A 4 7.23 -7.65 9.84
CA VAL A 4 7.15 -6.18 9.90
C VAL A 4 5.75 -5.74 10.32
N LEU A 5 4.70 -6.43 9.87
CA LEU A 5 3.34 -6.15 10.34
C LEU A 5 3.19 -6.43 11.85
N ASP A 6 3.85 -7.46 12.37
CA ASP A 6 3.87 -7.78 13.80
C ASP A 6 4.54 -6.68 14.62
N GLU A 7 5.62 -6.10 14.10
CA GLU A 7 6.33 -4.97 14.72
C GLU A 7 5.52 -3.65 14.64
N LEU A 8 4.82 -3.42 13.54
CA LEU A 8 4.05 -2.18 13.32
C LEU A 8 2.73 -2.16 14.08
N LEU A 9 2.01 -3.28 14.13
CA LEU A 9 0.66 -3.36 14.70
C LEU A 9 0.49 -2.73 16.09
N PRO A 10 1.41 -2.92 17.06
CA PRO A 10 1.33 -2.28 18.39
C PRO A 10 1.46 -0.76 18.38
N LEU A 11 2.01 -0.18 17.30
CA LEU A 11 2.29 1.25 17.16
C LEU A 11 1.19 2.00 16.39
N LEU A 12 0.30 1.26 15.72
CA LEU A 12 -0.74 1.82 14.86
C LEU A 12 -2.04 2.07 15.62
N SER A 13 -2.76 3.09 15.18
CA SER A 13 -4.07 3.46 15.69
C SER A 13 -5.16 3.16 14.67
N ARG A 14 -6.40 2.97 15.14
CA ARG A 14 -7.56 2.77 14.26
C ARG A 14 -7.66 3.91 13.24
N GLY A 15 -7.81 3.56 11.97
CA GLY A 15 -7.83 4.51 10.85
C GLY A 15 -6.49 4.70 10.14
N ASP A 16 -5.39 4.19 10.72
CA ASP A 16 -4.11 4.15 10.02
C ASP A 16 -4.16 3.17 8.84
N CYS A 17 -3.21 3.34 7.91
CA CYS A 17 -3.11 2.53 6.72
C CYS A 17 -1.70 2.00 6.56
N VAL A 18 -1.57 0.70 6.31
CA VAL A 18 -0.32 0.07 5.89
C VAL A 18 -0.37 -0.13 4.37
N ILE A 19 0.70 0.24 3.68
CA ILE A 19 0.88 0.01 2.24
C ILE A 19 1.96 -1.07 2.08
N ASP A 20 1.62 -2.19 1.44
CA ASP A 20 2.60 -3.16 0.93
C ASP A 20 2.92 -2.81 -0.53
N GLY A 21 4.12 -2.27 -0.76
CA GLY A 21 4.63 -1.92 -2.09
C GLY A 21 5.35 -3.07 -2.81
N GLY A 22 5.35 -4.26 -2.21
CA GLY A 22 6.12 -5.42 -2.68
C GLY A 22 5.41 -6.21 -3.79
N ASN A 23 6.11 -7.23 -4.29
CA ASN A 23 5.53 -8.23 -5.20
C ASN A 23 4.93 -9.39 -4.40
N SER A 24 4.05 -9.07 -3.46
CA SER A 24 3.37 -10.06 -2.62
C SER A 24 2.40 -10.90 -3.47
N HIS A 25 2.20 -12.16 -3.08
CA HIS A 25 1.19 -13.00 -3.72
C HIS A 25 -0.18 -12.60 -3.21
N TYR A 26 -1.11 -12.23 -4.09
CA TYR A 26 -2.40 -11.59 -3.73
C TYR A 26 -3.20 -12.29 -2.63
N VAL A 27 -3.12 -13.63 -2.52
CA VAL A 27 -3.80 -14.40 -1.46
C VAL A 27 -3.28 -14.01 -0.07
N GLU A 28 -1.98 -13.73 0.05
CA GLU A 28 -1.37 -13.26 1.28
C GLU A 28 -1.85 -11.85 1.63
N ASP A 29 -2.04 -10.98 0.65
CA ASP A 29 -2.57 -9.63 0.89
C ASP A 29 -4.03 -9.65 1.31
N LEU A 30 -4.84 -10.56 0.78
CA LEU A 30 -6.20 -10.81 1.29
C LEU A 30 -6.17 -11.26 2.75
N ARG A 31 -5.27 -12.18 3.12
CA ARG A 31 -5.08 -12.65 4.51
C ARG A 31 -4.66 -11.50 5.43
N ARG A 32 -3.70 -10.67 4.99
CA ARG A 32 -3.19 -9.51 5.75
C ARG A 32 -4.23 -8.42 5.90
N ALA A 33 -4.97 -8.11 4.83
CA ALA A 33 -6.06 -7.16 4.86
C ALA A 33 -7.12 -7.55 5.89
N GLU A 34 -7.55 -8.81 5.89
CA GLU A 34 -8.52 -9.30 6.89
C GLU A 34 -7.97 -9.23 8.32
N ARG A 35 -6.69 -9.55 8.51
CA ARG A 35 -6.02 -9.42 9.81
C ARG A 35 -5.97 -7.97 10.30
N LEU A 36 -5.51 -7.04 9.48
CA LEU A 36 -5.37 -5.61 9.80
C LEU A 36 -6.72 -4.94 10.02
N ARG A 37 -7.73 -5.33 9.24
CA ARG A 37 -9.12 -4.85 9.38
C ARG A 37 -9.68 -5.13 10.77
N LYS A 38 -9.35 -6.28 11.39
CA LYS A 38 -9.77 -6.60 12.77
C LYS A 38 -9.18 -5.65 13.82
N ALA A 39 -8.02 -5.08 13.55
CA ALA A 39 -7.40 -4.02 14.38
C ALA A 39 -7.88 -2.60 13.98
N GLY A 40 -8.78 -2.47 13.00
CA GLY A 40 -9.23 -1.19 12.46
C GLY A 40 -8.17 -0.47 11.63
N ILE A 41 -7.20 -1.20 11.10
CA ILE A 41 -6.14 -0.70 10.23
C ILE A 41 -6.49 -1.03 8.78
N ASP A 42 -6.32 -0.06 7.88
CA ASP A 42 -6.45 -0.25 6.45
C ASP A 42 -5.19 -0.91 5.87
N HIS A 43 -5.39 -1.83 4.93
CA HIS A 43 -4.31 -2.44 4.15
C HIS A 43 -4.47 -2.06 2.70
N MET A 44 -3.38 -1.63 2.05
CA MET A 44 -3.34 -1.38 0.62
C MET A 44 -2.20 -2.17 0.01
N ASP A 45 -2.55 -3.04 -0.94
CA ASP A 45 -1.59 -3.74 -1.81
C ASP A 45 -1.30 -2.81 -3.00
N VAL A 46 -0.04 -2.43 -3.17
CA VAL A 46 0.39 -1.49 -4.21
C VAL A 46 1.52 -2.13 -5.00
N GLY A 47 1.18 -2.78 -6.10
CA GLY A 47 2.18 -3.22 -7.06
C GLY A 47 2.98 -2.02 -7.57
N VAL A 48 4.29 -2.17 -7.69
CA VAL A 48 5.19 -1.11 -8.19
C VAL A 48 6.00 -1.64 -9.38
N SER A 49 5.92 -0.92 -10.50
CA SER A 49 6.70 -1.22 -11.71
C SER A 49 7.40 0.05 -12.23
N GLY A 50 8.42 -0.15 -13.09
CA GLY A 50 9.29 0.91 -13.62
C GLY A 50 10.76 0.79 -13.20
N GLY A 51 11.05 -0.09 -12.22
CA GLY A 51 12.40 -0.33 -11.73
C GLY A 51 13.06 0.94 -11.16
N VAL A 52 14.39 0.99 -11.18
CA VAL A 52 15.17 2.12 -10.64
C VAL A 52 14.87 3.45 -11.35
N TRP A 53 14.48 3.39 -12.62
CA TRP A 53 14.16 4.56 -13.45
C TRP A 53 12.87 5.26 -13.03
N GLY A 54 11.99 4.58 -12.28
CA GLY A 54 10.77 5.19 -11.78
C GLY A 54 11.02 6.38 -10.84
N ARG A 55 12.22 6.46 -10.24
CA ARG A 55 12.63 7.63 -9.44
C ARG A 55 12.67 8.93 -10.27
N GLU A 56 13.06 8.83 -11.54
CA GLU A 56 13.19 9.99 -12.44
C GLU A 56 11.93 10.19 -13.29
N ARG A 57 11.31 9.08 -13.71
CA ARG A 57 10.22 9.09 -14.69
C ARG A 57 8.82 8.94 -14.10
N GLY A 58 8.72 8.65 -12.81
CA GLY A 58 7.50 8.17 -12.18
C GLY A 58 7.39 6.65 -12.22
N TYR A 59 6.75 6.09 -11.20
CA TYR A 59 6.44 4.67 -11.10
C TYR A 59 5.09 4.36 -11.75
N CYS A 60 4.93 3.13 -12.23
CA CYS A 60 3.61 2.58 -12.50
C CYS A 60 3.11 1.92 -11.20
N LEU A 61 1.98 2.38 -10.68
CA LEU A 61 1.40 1.92 -9.43
C LEU A 61 0.07 1.20 -9.69
N MET A 62 -0.08 -0.02 -9.17
CA MET A 62 -1.30 -0.83 -9.27
C MET A 62 -1.87 -0.98 -7.87
N ILE A 63 -2.91 -0.21 -7.56
CA ILE A 63 -3.36 0.02 -6.18
C ILE A 63 -4.64 -0.76 -5.89
N GLY A 64 -4.58 -1.68 -4.93
CA GLY A 64 -5.70 -2.44 -4.38
C GLY A 64 -5.94 -2.13 -2.90
N GLY A 65 -7.19 -1.88 -2.52
CA GLY A 65 -7.54 -1.65 -1.11
C GLY A 65 -8.84 -0.86 -0.91
N PRO A 66 -9.14 -0.44 0.34
CA PRO A 66 -10.34 0.31 0.65
C PRO A 66 -10.39 1.67 -0.06
N LYS A 67 -11.52 1.99 -0.71
CA LYS A 67 -11.72 3.28 -1.41
C LYS A 67 -11.44 4.51 -0.53
N ARG A 68 -11.80 4.46 0.75
CA ARG A 68 -11.54 5.54 1.71
C ARG A 68 -10.04 5.80 1.95
N ALA A 69 -9.24 4.73 1.95
CA ALA A 69 -7.80 4.81 2.16
C ALA A 69 -7.15 5.35 0.89
N PHE A 70 -7.59 4.86 -0.29
CA PHE A 70 -7.17 5.40 -1.57
C PHE A 70 -7.47 6.90 -1.69
N ALA A 71 -8.70 7.35 -1.44
CA ALA A 71 -9.06 8.77 -1.57
C ALA A 71 -8.20 9.69 -0.67
N ARG A 72 -7.77 9.20 0.50
CA ARG A 72 -6.87 9.93 1.39
C ARG A 72 -5.42 9.96 0.89
N LEU A 73 -4.98 8.90 0.23
CA LEU A 73 -3.57 8.68 -0.15
C LEU A 73 -3.29 8.95 -1.64
N GLU A 74 -4.33 9.15 -2.45
CA GLU A 74 -4.24 9.47 -3.88
C GLU A 74 -3.24 10.60 -4.20
N PRO A 75 -3.18 11.72 -3.44
CA PRO A 75 -2.19 12.75 -3.73
C PRO A 75 -0.74 12.26 -3.64
N ALA A 76 -0.44 11.34 -2.70
CA ALA A 76 0.90 10.77 -2.59
C ALA A 76 1.22 9.83 -3.76
N PHE A 77 0.25 9.02 -4.19
CA PHE A 77 0.40 8.16 -5.36
C PHE A 77 0.58 8.98 -6.65
N ALA A 78 -0.17 10.07 -6.82
CA ALA A 78 -0.05 10.95 -7.98
C ALA A 78 1.34 11.61 -8.07
N VAL A 79 1.94 12.00 -6.95
CA VAL A 79 3.32 12.53 -6.91
C VAL A 79 4.34 11.47 -7.34
N LEU A 80 4.12 10.20 -6.97
CA LEU A 80 5.01 9.09 -7.33
C LEU A 80 4.80 8.59 -8.77
N ALA A 81 3.65 8.89 -9.38
CA ALA A 81 3.25 8.48 -10.72
C ALA A 81 2.67 9.68 -11.50
N PRO A 82 3.48 10.72 -11.80
CA PRO A 82 3.01 11.98 -12.38
C PRO A 82 2.42 11.87 -13.80
N GLY A 83 2.46 10.70 -14.43
CA GLY A 83 2.12 10.52 -15.83
C GLY A 83 3.30 10.88 -16.74
N VAL A 84 3.13 10.66 -18.04
CA VAL A 84 4.08 11.12 -19.07
C VAL A 84 3.47 12.38 -19.67
N ASP A 85 4.24 13.47 -19.70
CA ASP A 85 3.89 14.66 -20.49
C ASP A 85 3.89 14.35 -22.00
#